data_AF-A0A358STF1-F1
#
_entry.id   AF-A0A358STF1-F1
#
_cell.length_a   1.000
_cell.length_b   1.000
_cell.length_c   1.000
_cell.angle_alpha   90.00
_cell.angle_beta   90.00
_cell.angle_gamma   90.00
#
_symmetry.space_group_name_H-M   'P 1'
#
loop_
_entity.id
_entity.type
_entity.pdbx_description
1 polymer ?
#
loop_
_entity_poly.entity_id
_entity_poly.type
_entity_poly.pdbx_seq_one_letter_code
_entity_poly.pdbx_strand_id
1 'polypeptide(L)'
;MRGILRISLGPVSPKSGLTIHGRGLLRPEIRLTRYADAVTAAPAQPRTCSIARTLEIVGEKWALLAVREVFLGDRRFDEMVKRTGAPRDTLAARLRTLVSAGVLERRQYSEHPARFEYFLTEAGLDLYPIITTLRCWGDKYLAGEDGPPLVVEHKCGHELAPRLVCEACGEPVSPRDTRPVRPGR
;
A
#
# COMPACT_ATOMS: atom_id res chain seq x y z
N MET A 1 -28.74 17.83 -55.80
CA MET A 1 -29.73 16.77 -55.53
C MET A 1 -29.10 15.39 -55.69
N ARG A 2 -28.67 14.76 -54.59
CA ARG A 2 -28.57 13.29 -54.42
C ARG A 2 -28.72 13.02 -52.92
N GLY A 3 -29.85 12.41 -52.56
CA GLY A 3 -30.28 12.18 -51.17
C GLY A 3 -29.59 10.97 -50.55
N ILE A 4 -29.23 11.12 -49.28
CA ILE A 4 -28.73 10.03 -48.44
C ILE A 4 -29.93 9.39 -47.73
N LEU A 5 -29.93 8.06 -47.78
CA LEU A 5 -30.95 7.13 -47.30
C LEU A 5 -31.20 7.29 -45.78
N ARG A 6 -32.43 7.63 -45.41
CA ARG A 6 -32.94 7.54 -44.03
C ARG A 6 -33.19 6.07 -43.69
N ILE A 7 -32.44 5.52 -42.75
CA ILE A 7 -32.73 4.20 -42.17
C ILE A 7 -33.79 4.38 -41.08
N SER A 8 -34.95 3.79 -41.32
CA SER A 8 -36.07 3.70 -40.38
C SER A 8 -35.74 2.65 -39.32
N LEU A 9 -35.63 3.05 -38.06
CA LEU A 9 -35.52 2.15 -36.91
C LEU A 9 -36.94 1.72 -36.50
N GLY A 10 -37.29 0.48 -36.80
CA GLY A 10 -38.48 -0.16 -36.23
C GLY A 10 -38.32 -0.45 -34.72
N PRO A 11 -39.43 -0.60 -33.98
CA PRO A 11 -39.39 -0.76 -32.53
C PRO A 11 -38.86 -2.15 -32.14
N VAL A 12 -37.83 -2.16 -31.30
CA VAL A 12 -37.31 -3.38 -30.67
C VAL A 12 -38.08 -3.60 -29.37
N SER A 13 -39.02 -4.56 -29.39
CA SER A 13 -39.68 -5.05 -28.17
C SER A 13 -38.91 -6.23 -27.57
N PRO A 14 -38.97 -6.43 -26.24
CA PRO A 14 -37.97 -7.17 -25.48
C PRO A 14 -38.26 -8.66 -25.43
N LYS A 15 -37.28 -9.49 -25.81
CA LYS A 15 -37.27 -10.92 -25.45
C LYS A 15 -36.28 -11.14 -24.33
N SER A 16 -36.83 -11.12 -23.11
CA SER A 16 -36.63 -12.12 -22.06
C SER A 16 -35.26 -12.81 -21.96
N GLY A 17 -34.58 -12.56 -20.84
CA GLY A 17 -33.77 -13.59 -20.17
C GLY A 17 -32.31 -13.66 -20.57
N LEU A 18 -31.53 -12.63 -20.23
CA LEU A 18 -30.10 -12.83 -19.98
C LEU A 18 -29.70 -12.03 -18.74
N THR A 19 -29.97 -12.61 -17.57
CA THR A 19 -29.34 -12.17 -16.33
C THR A 19 -27.84 -12.32 -16.53
N ILE A 20 -27.13 -11.19 -16.53
CA ILE A 20 -25.67 -11.16 -16.50
C ILE A 20 -25.27 -11.67 -15.12
N HIS A 21 -25.10 -12.99 -14.99
CA HIS A 21 -24.38 -13.55 -13.86
C HIS A 21 -22.99 -12.94 -13.89
N GLY A 22 -22.65 -12.25 -12.80
CA GLY A 22 -21.38 -11.56 -12.63
C GLY A 22 -20.24 -12.45 -13.09
N ARG A 23 -19.28 -11.86 -13.80
CA ARG A 23 -17.96 -12.45 -14.00
C ARG A 23 -17.41 -12.73 -12.61
N GLY A 24 -17.62 -13.95 -12.12
CA GLY A 24 -16.94 -14.51 -10.98
C GLY A 24 -15.46 -14.56 -11.34
N LEU A 25 -14.77 -13.45 -11.10
CA LEU A 25 -13.32 -13.45 -11.04
C LEU A 25 -13.00 -14.37 -9.88
N LEU A 26 -12.63 -15.61 -10.19
CA LEU A 26 -12.06 -16.56 -9.23
C LEU A 26 -10.98 -15.78 -8.46
N ARG A 27 -11.19 -15.56 -7.16
CA ARG A 27 -10.15 -14.99 -6.31
C ARG A 27 -9.03 -16.03 -6.29
N PRO A 28 -7.82 -15.70 -6.79
CA PRO A 28 -6.72 -16.66 -6.71
C PRO A 28 -6.45 -16.95 -5.23
N GLU A 29 -6.31 -18.23 -4.86
CA GLU A 29 -5.88 -18.61 -3.51
C GLU A 29 -4.42 -18.19 -3.32
N ILE A 30 -4.21 -17.01 -2.72
CA ILE A 30 -2.86 -16.57 -2.34
C ILE A 30 -2.45 -17.35 -1.09
N ARG A 31 -1.58 -18.36 -1.27
CA ARG A 31 -1.02 -19.12 -0.15
C ARG A 31 0.05 -18.27 0.55
N LEU A 32 -0.21 -17.90 1.81
CA LEU A 32 0.79 -17.28 2.68
C LEU A 32 1.86 -18.32 3.03
N THR A 33 3.03 -18.25 2.40
CA THR A 33 4.20 -18.97 2.86
C THR A 33 4.81 -18.23 4.04
N ARG A 34 5.06 -18.92 5.16
CA ARG A 34 5.87 -18.35 6.22
C ARG A 34 7.29 -18.23 5.67
N TYR A 35 7.78 -17.01 5.56
CA TYR A 35 9.19 -16.76 5.28
C TYR A 35 9.98 -17.16 6.54
N ALA A 36 10.35 -18.43 6.63
CA ALA A 36 11.22 -18.97 7.68
C ALA A 36 12.62 -19.16 7.07
N ASP A 37 13.60 -18.65 7.80
CA ASP A 37 15.05 -18.89 7.68
C ASP A 37 15.86 -18.10 6.65
N ALA A 38 17.12 -17.89 7.05
CA ALA A 38 18.09 -16.98 6.46
C ALA A 38 18.40 -17.32 5.01
N VAL A 39 18.14 -16.36 4.11
CA VAL A 39 18.58 -16.46 2.73
C VAL A 39 20.06 -16.11 2.66
N THR A 40 20.89 -17.13 2.57
CA THR A 40 22.25 -16.97 2.04
C THR A 40 22.12 -16.71 0.53
N ALA A 41 22.19 -15.46 0.12
CA ALA A 41 22.13 -15.10 -1.29
C ALA A 41 23.36 -15.65 -2.03
N ALA A 42 23.13 -16.32 -3.16
CA ALA A 42 24.20 -16.65 -4.11
C ALA A 42 24.84 -15.35 -4.66
N PRO A 43 26.12 -15.37 -5.09
CA PRO A 43 26.82 -14.19 -5.57
C PRO A 43 26.36 -13.82 -6.99
N ALA A 44 25.13 -13.31 -7.10
CA ALA A 44 24.66 -12.61 -8.28
C ALA A 44 24.83 -11.11 -8.03
N GLN A 45 25.28 -10.34 -9.01
CA GLN A 45 25.23 -8.88 -8.94
C GLN A 45 23.77 -8.46 -9.18
N PRO A 46 23.04 -8.00 -8.14
CA PRO A 46 21.66 -7.58 -8.31
C PRO A 46 21.62 -6.30 -9.15
N ARG A 47 20.51 -6.08 -9.86
CA ARG A 47 20.26 -4.79 -10.50
C ARG A 47 20.28 -3.70 -9.44
N THR A 48 21.04 -2.63 -9.67
CA THR A 48 20.94 -1.42 -8.86
C THR A 48 19.53 -0.84 -9.04
N CYS A 49 18.68 -0.93 -8.03
CA CYS A 49 17.33 -0.37 -8.08
C CYS A 49 17.01 0.34 -6.76
N SER A 50 16.23 1.42 -6.85
CA SER A 50 15.82 2.16 -5.66
C SER A 50 14.87 1.34 -4.78
N ILE A 51 14.15 0.37 -5.35
CA ILE A 51 13.30 -0.56 -4.57
C ILE A 51 14.15 -1.33 -3.56
N ALA A 52 15.29 -1.91 -3.96
CA ALA A 52 16.17 -2.64 -3.06
C ALA A 52 16.69 -1.73 -1.92
N ARG A 53 17.14 -0.52 -2.26
CA ARG A 53 17.57 0.48 -1.27
C ARG A 53 16.45 0.88 -0.30
N THR A 54 15.22 1.05 -0.80
CA THR A 54 14.06 1.33 0.06
C THR A 54 13.78 0.15 1.01
N LEU A 55 13.89 -1.09 0.53
CA LEU A 55 13.65 -2.29 1.34
C LEU A 55 14.69 -2.50 2.45
N GLU A 56 15.90 -1.93 2.35
CA GLU A 56 16.86 -1.92 3.47
C GLU A 56 16.33 -1.13 4.67
N ILE A 57 15.46 -0.15 4.44
CA ILE A 57 14.86 0.71 5.48
C ILE A 57 13.51 0.15 5.93
N VAL A 58 12.61 -0.15 4.98
CA VAL A 58 11.19 -0.48 5.28
C VAL A 58 10.81 -1.93 4.95
N GLY A 59 11.73 -2.74 4.40
CA GLY A 59 11.42 -4.08 3.90
C GLY A 59 11.28 -5.14 4.99
N GLU A 60 11.74 -4.87 6.21
CA GLU A 60 11.45 -5.76 7.33
C GLU A 60 10.02 -5.52 7.84
N LYS A 61 9.29 -6.62 8.08
CA LYS A 61 7.87 -6.65 8.42
C LYS A 61 7.45 -5.58 9.42
N TRP A 62 8.19 -5.42 10.53
CA TRP A 62 7.78 -4.54 11.62
C TRP A 62 8.00 -3.05 11.32
N ALA A 63 8.84 -2.70 10.33
CA ALA A 63 9.09 -1.31 9.97
C ALA A 63 7.82 -0.62 9.43
N LEU A 64 7.17 -1.19 8.40
CA LEU A 64 5.93 -0.63 7.87
C LEU A 64 4.76 -0.71 8.85
N LEU A 65 4.74 -1.72 9.73
CA LEU A 65 3.74 -1.80 10.80
C LEU A 65 3.92 -0.68 11.84
N ALA A 66 5.16 -0.34 12.20
CA ALA A 66 5.42 0.79 13.09
C ALA A 66 4.98 2.12 12.46
N VAL A 67 5.32 2.34 11.18
CA VAL A 67 4.89 3.55 10.44
C VAL A 67 3.36 3.62 10.36
N ARG A 68 2.67 2.49 10.12
CA ARG A 68 1.20 2.40 10.15
C ARG A 68 0.63 2.89 11.48
N GLU A 69 1.18 2.45 12.61
CA GLU A 69 0.70 2.88 13.93
C GLU A 69 0.84 4.40 14.11
N VAL A 70 1.95 4.99 13.67
CA VAL A 70 2.14 6.44 13.76
C VAL A 70 1.10 7.20 12.91
N PHE A 71 0.74 6.69 11.72
CA PHE A 71 -0.36 7.24 10.92
C PHE A 71 -1.72 7.11 11.61
N LEU A 72 -1.94 6.04 12.39
CA LEU A 72 -3.15 5.83 13.18
C LEU A 72 -3.15 6.61 14.51
N GLY A 73 -2.08 7.35 14.81
CA GLY A 73 -1.94 8.18 16.01
C GLY A 73 -1.23 7.51 17.18
N ASP A 74 -0.87 6.23 17.07
CA ASP A 74 -0.14 5.48 18.10
C ASP A 74 1.35 5.80 18.02
N ARG A 75 1.78 6.81 18.81
CA ARG A 75 3.16 7.35 18.79
C ARG A 75 4.07 6.84 19.90
N ARG A 76 3.55 6.04 20.84
CA ARG A 76 4.31 5.54 22.00
C ARG A 76 4.75 4.10 21.78
N PHE A 77 5.96 3.77 22.23
CA PHE A 77 6.56 2.44 22.01
C PHE A 77 5.68 1.28 22.50
N ASP A 78 5.16 1.38 23.73
CA ASP A 78 4.37 0.29 24.33
C ASP A 78 3.04 0.05 23.60
N GLU A 79 2.40 1.11 23.09
CA GLU A 79 1.19 0.97 22.26
C GLU A 79 1.54 0.31 20.93
N MET A 80 2.64 0.70 20.27
CA MET A 80 3.08 0.05 19.05
C MET A 80 3.40 -1.43 19.26
N VAL A 81 4.04 -1.82 20.37
CA VAL A 81 4.27 -3.24 20.70
C VAL A 81 2.94 -3.99 20.76
N LYS A 82 1.97 -3.43 21.49
CA LYS A 82 0.64 -4.02 21.66
C LYS A 82 -0.12 -4.16 20.33
N ARG A 83 -0.09 -3.13 19.49
CA ARG A 83 -0.84 -3.07 18.22
C ARG A 83 -0.22 -3.88 17.10
N THR A 84 1.11 -3.93 17.04
CA THR A 84 1.84 -4.66 16.01
C THR A 84 2.07 -6.12 16.38
N GLY A 85 2.17 -6.44 17.67
CA GLY A 85 2.58 -7.77 18.15
C GLY A 85 4.07 -8.04 17.90
N ALA A 86 4.87 -7.02 17.59
CA ALA A 86 6.29 -7.17 17.34
C ALA A 86 7.05 -7.49 18.65
N PRO A 87 8.06 -8.38 18.61
CA PRO A 87 9.00 -8.51 19.72
C PRO A 87 9.64 -7.14 20.04
N ARG A 88 9.75 -6.81 21.32
CA ARG A 88 10.20 -5.48 21.78
C ARG A 88 11.56 -5.09 21.20
N ASP A 89 12.53 -6.02 21.23
CA ASP A 89 13.88 -5.76 20.73
C ASP A 89 13.89 -5.52 19.21
N THR A 90 13.11 -6.29 18.47
CA THR A 90 12.95 -6.12 17.02
C THR A 90 12.31 -4.79 16.68
N LEU A 91 11.21 -4.42 17.35
CA LEU A 91 10.57 -3.13 17.13
C LEU A 91 11.49 -1.96 17.50
N ALA A 92 12.20 -2.06 18.62
CA ALA A 92 13.17 -1.05 19.02
C ALA A 92 14.29 -0.88 18.00
N ALA A 93 14.81 -1.99 17.44
CA ALA A 93 15.79 -1.94 16.36
C ALA A 93 15.23 -1.25 15.11
N ARG A 94 14.00 -1.56 14.71
CA ARG A 94 13.36 -0.94 13.55
C ARG A 94 13.07 0.54 13.74
N LEU A 95 12.59 0.95 14.90
CA LEU A 95 12.39 2.36 15.21
C LEU A 95 13.72 3.14 15.18
N ARG A 96 14.83 2.54 15.67
CA ARG A 96 16.16 3.15 15.51
C ARG A 96 16.53 3.30 14.04
N THR A 97 16.36 2.27 13.22
CA THR A 97 16.62 2.36 11.77
C THR A 97 15.78 3.45 11.10
N LEU A 98 14.48 3.53 11.39
CA LEU A 98 13.57 4.53 10.83
C LEU A 98 13.95 5.95 11.25
N VAL A 99 14.39 6.13 12.51
CA VAL A 99 14.88 7.43 12.99
C VAL A 99 16.20 7.81 12.32
N SER A 100 17.16 6.89 12.27
CA SER A 100 18.45 7.13 11.61
C SER A 100 18.31 7.41 10.10
N ALA A 101 17.32 6.80 9.45
CA ALA A 101 17.00 7.03 8.04
C ALA A 101 16.18 8.31 7.81
N GLY A 102 15.81 9.04 8.86
CA GLY A 102 15.02 10.27 8.76
C GLY A 102 13.56 10.04 8.35
N VAL A 103 13.04 8.82 8.50
CA VAL A 103 11.61 8.50 8.27
C VAL A 103 10.76 8.89 9.48
N LEU A 104 11.31 8.69 10.68
CA LEU A 104 10.72 9.11 11.93
C LEU A 104 11.65 10.08 12.65
N GLU A 105 11.08 10.89 13.51
CA GLU A 105 11.81 11.62 14.54
C GLU A 105 11.35 11.14 15.92
N ARG A 106 12.29 11.08 16.87
CA ARG A 106 12.00 10.70 18.24
C ARG A 106 12.03 11.95 19.12
N ARG A 107 10.89 12.27 19.73
CA ARG A 107 10.74 13.46 20.59
C ARG A 107 10.49 13.04 22.03
N GLN A 108 11.18 13.69 22.96
CA GLN A 108 10.94 13.49 24.38
C GLN A 108 9.75 14.34 24.82
N TYR A 109 8.83 13.78 25.61
CA TYR A 109 7.67 14.51 26.14
C TYR A 109 7.62 14.54 27.67
N SER A 110 8.47 13.77 28.35
CA SER A 110 8.65 13.82 29.80
C SER A 110 10.11 13.61 30.13
N GLU A 111 10.63 14.35 31.11
CA GLU A 111 12.00 14.22 31.60
C GLU A 111 12.12 13.20 32.74
N HIS A 112 11.08 13.07 33.58
CA HIS A 112 11.13 12.28 34.82
C HIS A 112 9.86 11.42 35.00
N PRO A 113 9.86 10.13 34.61
CA PRO A 113 10.92 9.43 33.87
C PRO A 113 10.98 9.88 32.40
N ALA A 114 12.13 9.70 31.74
CA ALA A 114 12.28 10.01 30.32
C ALA A 114 11.28 9.21 29.47
N ARG A 115 10.39 9.90 28.76
CA ARG A 115 9.41 9.29 27.85
C ARG A 115 9.48 9.90 26.47
N PHE A 116 9.25 9.07 25.46
CA PHE A 116 9.42 9.45 24.06
C PHE A 116 8.21 9.06 23.22
N GLU A 117 7.99 9.85 22.19
CA GLU A 117 7.06 9.61 21.11
C GLU A 117 7.79 9.66 19.76
N TYR A 118 7.20 9.02 18.76
CA TYR A 118 7.70 9.00 17.40
C TYR A 118 6.74 9.75 16.47
N PHE A 119 7.30 10.61 15.62
CA PHE A 119 6.55 11.41 14.66
C PHE A 119 7.08 11.15 13.26
N LEU A 120 6.20 11.26 12.25
CA LEU A 120 6.59 11.18 10.86
C LEU A 120 7.29 12.48 10.46
N THR A 121 8.42 12.34 9.77
CA THR A 121 9.03 13.44 9.02
C THR A 121 8.30 13.61 7.68
N GLU A 122 8.73 14.56 6.86
CA GLU A 122 8.28 14.68 5.46
C GLU A 122 8.49 13.37 4.68
N ALA A 123 9.69 12.79 4.76
CA ALA A 123 9.99 11.51 4.13
C ALA A 123 9.13 10.35 4.68
N GLY A 124 8.73 10.40 5.95
CA GLY A 124 7.79 9.44 6.54
C GLY A 124 6.36 9.61 6.05
N LEU A 125 5.90 10.86 5.87
CA LEU A 125 4.58 11.16 5.33
C LEU A 125 4.44 10.66 3.88
N ASP A 126 5.52 10.74 3.08
CA ASP A 126 5.57 10.23 1.71
C ASP A 126 5.41 8.70 1.61
N LEU A 127 5.47 7.96 2.72
CA LEU A 127 5.14 6.52 2.76
C LEU A 127 3.62 6.25 2.79
N TYR A 128 2.77 7.26 2.98
CA TYR A 128 1.32 7.07 3.07
C TYR A 128 0.71 6.36 1.84
N PRO A 129 1.07 6.69 0.59
CA PRO A 129 0.58 5.97 -0.57
C PRO A 129 1.00 4.50 -0.56
N ILE A 130 2.23 4.19 -0.15
CA ILE A 130 2.74 2.81 -0.07
C ILE A 130 1.91 2.00 0.94
N ILE A 131 1.69 2.55 2.13
CA ILE A 131 0.91 1.89 3.18
C ILE A 131 -0.54 1.69 2.74
N THR A 132 -1.15 2.70 2.12
CA THR A 132 -2.54 2.64 1.67
C THR A 132 -2.72 1.62 0.55
N THR A 133 -1.85 1.60 -0.45
CA THR A 133 -1.91 0.62 -1.54
C THR A 133 -1.61 -0.79 -1.04
N LEU A 134 -0.66 -0.96 -0.11
CA LEU A 134 -0.37 -2.24 0.51
C LEU A 134 -1.57 -2.77 1.30
N ARG A 135 -2.25 -1.90 2.08
CA ARG A 135 -3.48 -2.24 2.80
C ARG A 135 -4.56 -2.70 1.84
N CYS A 136 -4.91 -1.89 0.83
CA CYS A 136 -5.96 -2.24 -0.13
C CYS A 136 -5.68 -3.53 -0.91
N TRP A 137 -4.41 -3.83 -1.19
CA TRP A 137 -4.04 -5.14 -1.75
C TRP A 137 -4.34 -6.27 -0.77
N GLY A 138 -3.96 -6.13 0.50
CA GLY A 138 -4.28 -7.08 1.57
C GLY A 138 -5.79 -7.25 1.75
N ASP A 139 -6.55 -6.16 1.82
CA ASP A 139 -8.01 -6.16 1.95
C ASP A 139 -8.67 -6.93 0.80
N LYS A 140 -8.15 -6.76 -0.43
CA LYS A 140 -8.72 -7.40 -1.62
C LYS A 140 -8.47 -8.90 -1.68
N TYR A 141 -7.30 -9.36 -1.25
CA TYR A 141 -6.82 -10.73 -1.51
C TYR A 141 -6.62 -11.60 -0.26
N LEU A 142 -6.43 -11.00 0.91
CA LEU A 142 -6.10 -11.70 2.16
C LEU A 142 -7.16 -11.51 3.25
N ALA A 143 -8.14 -10.61 3.07
CA ALA A 143 -9.25 -10.49 4.00
C ALA A 143 -10.06 -11.81 4.04
N GLY A 144 -10.41 -12.24 5.25
CA GLY A 144 -11.27 -13.41 5.48
C GLY A 144 -12.74 -13.11 5.18
N GLU A 145 -13.61 -14.03 5.60
CA GLU A 145 -15.06 -13.88 5.42
C GLU A 145 -15.63 -12.65 6.15
N ASP A 146 -15.00 -12.26 7.26
CA ASP A 146 -15.35 -11.07 8.04
C ASP A 146 -14.98 -9.75 7.36
N GLY A 147 -14.29 -9.80 6.21
CA GLY A 147 -13.88 -8.63 5.45
C GLY A 147 -12.60 -7.95 5.98
N PRO A 148 -12.29 -6.73 5.49
CA PRO A 148 -11.09 -6.00 5.87
C PRO A 148 -11.09 -5.62 7.37
N PRO A 149 -9.97 -5.79 8.09
CA PRO A 149 -9.90 -5.47 9.52
C PRO A 149 -9.82 -3.96 9.80
N LEU A 150 -9.57 -3.14 8.79
CA LEU A 150 -9.49 -1.68 8.88
C LEU A 150 -10.00 -1.05 7.58
N VAL A 151 -11.07 -0.28 7.69
CA VAL A 151 -11.58 0.58 6.61
C VAL A 151 -11.17 2.02 6.90
N VAL A 152 -10.64 2.71 5.89
CA VAL A 152 -10.30 4.13 5.99
C VAL A 152 -11.20 4.89 5.04
N GLU A 153 -11.86 5.91 5.55
CA GLU A 153 -12.68 6.81 4.73
C GLU A 153 -11.87 8.02 4.29
N HIS A 154 -12.07 8.44 3.04
CA HIS A 154 -11.67 9.77 2.60
C HIS A 154 -12.63 10.81 3.18
N LYS A 155 -12.22 12.08 3.25
CA LYS A 155 -13.06 13.21 3.72
C LYS A 155 -14.42 13.35 3.01
N CYS A 156 -14.60 12.69 1.86
CA CYS A 156 -15.89 12.62 1.16
C CYS A 156 -16.83 11.51 1.67
N GLY A 157 -16.49 10.80 2.75
CA GLY A 157 -17.29 9.73 3.35
C GLY A 157 -17.29 8.41 2.57
N HIS A 158 -16.43 8.26 1.56
CA HIS A 158 -16.28 7.01 0.81
C HIS A 158 -15.04 6.26 1.27
N GLU A 159 -15.10 4.93 1.23
CA GLU A 159 -13.92 4.08 1.46
C GLU A 159 -12.77 4.48 0.53
N LEU A 160 -11.60 4.67 1.11
CA LEU A 160 -10.40 5.11 0.41
C LEU A 160 -9.80 3.95 -0.38
N ALA A 161 -9.98 3.98 -1.70
CA ALA A 161 -9.28 3.12 -2.66
C ALA A 161 -8.27 3.95 -3.47
N PRO A 162 -6.95 3.72 -3.34
CA PRO A 162 -5.95 4.50 -4.06
C PRO A 162 -5.94 4.17 -5.56
N ARG A 163 -5.70 5.19 -6.39
CA ARG A 163 -5.46 5.04 -7.83
C ARG A 163 -4.15 5.75 -8.19
N LEU A 164 -3.28 5.08 -8.94
CA LEU A 164 -2.10 5.70 -9.53
C LEU A 164 -2.48 6.44 -10.80
N VAL A 165 -2.07 7.69 -10.90
CA VAL A 165 -2.26 8.56 -12.06
C VAL A 165 -0.92 9.15 -12.50
N CYS A 166 -0.82 9.49 -13.77
CA CYS A 166 0.34 10.20 -14.30
C CYS A 166 0.26 11.66 -13.86
N GLU A 167 1.31 12.16 -13.21
CA GLU A 167 1.33 13.55 -12.73
C GLU A 167 1.19 14.58 -13.88
N ALA A 168 1.74 14.27 -15.06
CA ALA A 168 1.75 15.22 -16.18
C ALA A 168 0.40 15.35 -16.91
N CYS A 169 -0.35 14.25 -17.08
CA CYS A 169 -1.61 14.25 -17.83
C CYS A 169 -2.85 13.92 -17.00
N GLY A 170 -2.70 13.48 -15.76
CA GLY A 170 -3.80 13.11 -14.86
C GLY A 170 -4.43 11.74 -15.15
N GLU A 171 -4.04 11.05 -16.22
CA GLU A 171 -4.64 9.77 -16.60
C GLU A 171 -4.21 8.62 -15.69
N PRO A 172 -5.08 7.61 -15.45
CA PRO A 172 -4.72 6.41 -14.71
C PRO A 172 -3.55 5.66 -15.36
N VAL A 173 -2.60 5.21 -14.54
CA VAL A 173 -1.42 4.48 -15.01
C VAL A 173 -1.61 2.98 -14.85
N SER A 174 -1.36 2.23 -15.92
CA SER A 174 -1.15 0.78 -15.86
C SER A 174 0.26 0.41 -16.30
N PRO A 175 0.77 -0.79 -15.94
CA PRO A 175 2.08 -1.25 -16.41
C PRO A 175 2.23 -1.25 -17.94
N ARG A 176 1.13 -1.38 -18.70
CA ARG A 176 1.13 -1.38 -20.17
C ARG A 176 1.33 0.02 -20.77
N ASP A 177 1.05 1.06 -20.00
CA ASP A 177 1.15 2.46 -20.41
C ASP A 177 2.50 3.08 -20.01
N THR A 178 3.41 2.26 -19.46
CA THR A 178 4.73 2.70 -18.98
C THR A 178 5.84 1.93 -19.68
N ARG A 179 6.97 2.59 -19.91
CA ARG A 179 8.21 1.94 -20.38
C ARG A 179 9.41 2.48 -19.62
N PRO A 180 10.39 1.63 -19.27
CA PRO A 180 11.63 2.11 -18.68
C PRO A 180 12.40 2.96 -19.68
N VAL A 181 12.78 4.17 -19.29
CA VAL A 181 13.71 5.03 -20.03
C VAL A 181 15.00 5.12 -19.23
N ARG A 182 16.16 5.19 -19.92
CA ARG A 182 17.43 5.42 -19.23
C ARG A 182 17.45 6.88 -18.75
N PRO A 183 17.82 7.15 -17.48
CA PRO A 183 18.12 8.51 -17.05
C PRO A 183 19.17 9.11 -18.00
N GLY A 184 19.02 10.40 -18.32
CA GLY A 184 19.91 11.12 -19.24
C GLY A 184 21.39 10.89 -18.92
N ARG A 185 22.19 10.72 -19.97
CA ARG A 185 23.64 10.75 -19.91
C ARG A 185 24.12 12.17 -19.65
#